data_AF-A0A7Y2A256-F1
#
_entry.id   AF-A0A7Y2A256-F1
#
_cell.length_a   1.000
_cell.length_b   1.000
_cell.length_c   1.000
_cell.angle_alpha   90.00
_cell.angle_beta   90.00
_cell.angle_gamma   90.00
#
_symmetry.space_group_name_H-M   'P 1'
#
loop_
_entity.id
_entity.type
_entity.pdbx_description
1 polymer ?
#
loop_
_entity_poly.entity_id
_entity_poly.type
_entity_poly.pdbx_seq_one_letter_code
_entity_poly.pdbx_strand_id
1 'polypeptide(L)'
;MVLEAALDAISKVVNGRRVLLAGDVAAAQTPKAALLTEAGADVRGLVATEGTGELPDTPFWMLGGVASTSIMEGMWAFERAVADLPDDALAWLDAWDPDGSALVMPTTPSVLPPISGRRTYGQRPAAWAALEDKTTVDA
;
A
#
# COMPACT_ATOMS: atom_id res chain seq x y z
N MET A 1 -15.13 -19.80 12.94
CA MET A 1 -15.97 -19.97 11.74
C MET A 1 -15.85 -18.83 10.72
N VAL A 2 -16.28 -17.57 10.99
CA VAL A 2 -16.21 -16.50 9.96
C VAL A 2 -14.78 -16.05 9.67
N LEU A 3 -13.95 -15.87 10.71
CA LEU A 3 -12.56 -15.44 10.56
C LEU A 3 -11.69 -16.49 9.85
N GLU A 4 -11.83 -17.77 10.20
CA GLU A 4 -11.12 -18.88 9.56
C GLU A 4 -11.48 -19.02 8.08
N ALA A 5 -12.76 -18.85 7.73
CA ALA A 5 -13.20 -18.87 6.34
C ALA A 5 -12.67 -17.65 5.55
N ALA A 6 -12.58 -16.48 6.19
CA ALA A 6 -11.98 -15.30 5.58
C ALA A 6 -10.48 -15.48 5.35
N LEU A 7 -9.75 -16.02 6.34
CA LEU A 7 -8.32 -16.32 6.20
C LEU A 7 -8.07 -17.35 5.10
N ASP A 8 -8.84 -18.45 5.05
CA ASP A 8 -8.75 -19.45 3.97
C ASP A 8 -8.99 -18.82 2.57
N ALA A 9 -9.97 -17.93 2.46
CA ALA A 9 -10.23 -17.21 1.21
C ALA A 9 -9.06 -16.28 0.82
N ILE A 10 -8.46 -15.58 1.78
CA ILE A 10 -7.31 -14.69 1.54
C ILE A 10 -6.09 -15.54 1.15
N SER A 11 -5.81 -16.64 1.85
CA SER A 11 -4.67 -17.52 1.58
C SER A 11 -4.71 -18.09 0.16
N LYS A 12 -5.90 -18.45 -0.37
CA LYS A 12 -6.05 -18.89 -1.77
C LYS A 12 -5.57 -17.86 -2.79
N VAL A 13 -5.58 -16.58 -2.41
CA VAL A 13 -5.13 -15.49 -3.25
C VAL A 13 -3.67 -15.18 -2.99
N VAL A 14 -3.21 -15.07 -1.74
CA VAL A 14 -1.89 -14.46 -1.44
C VAL A 14 -0.80 -15.44 -1.02
N ASN A 15 -1.12 -16.70 -0.72
CA ASN A 15 -0.15 -17.68 -0.25
C ASN A 15 0.98 -17.88 -1.27
N GLY A 16 2.23 -17.80 -0.78
CA GLY A 16 3.45 -17.91 -1.59
C GLY A 16 3.69 -16.72 -2.53
N ARG A 17 2.90 -15.65 -2.44
CA ARG A 17 3.07 -14.44 -3.25
C ARG A 17 3.69 -13.31 -2.43
N ARG A 18 4.40 -12.42 -3.14
CA ARG A 18 4.89 -11.15 -2.60
C ARG A 18 3.78 -10.11 -2.62
N VAL A 19 3.59 -9.41 -1.50
CA VAL A 19 2.60 -8.34 -1.36
C VAL A 19 3.26 -7.08 -0.84
N LEU A 20 3.16 -6.01 -1.59
CA LEU A 20 3.61 -4.68 -1.20
C LEU A 20 2.43 -3.87 -0.67
N LEU A 21 2.40 -3.62 0.64
CA LEU A 21 1.46 -2.68 1.25
C LEU A 21 1.93 -1.25 1.01
N ALA A 22 1.17 -0.49 0.23
CA ALA A 22 1.52 0.87 -0.16
C ALA A 22 0.56 1.87 0.50
N GLY A 23 1.08 2.79 1.30
CA GLY A 23 0.26 3.87 1.87
C GLY A 23 1.07 4.78 2.79
N ASP A 24 0.53 5.94 3.11
CA ASP A 24 1.26 7.05 3.75
C ASP A 24 1.77 6.74 5.18
N VAL A 25 1.08 5.90 5.96
CA VAL A 25 1.42 5.64 7.37
C VAL A 25 1.67 4.15 7.63
N ALA A 26 2.85 3.80 8.17
CA ALA A 26 3.25 2.42 8.47
C ALA A 26 2.37 1.75 9.53
N ALA A 27 2.10 2.42 10.65
CA ALA A 27 1.29 1.89 11.74
C ALA A 27 -0.15 1.53 11.30
N ALA A 28 -0.67 2.18 10.25
CA ALA A 28 -1.98 1.85 9.69
C ALA A 28 -1.97 0.54 8.88
N GLN A 29 -0.79 0.02 8.55
CA GLN A 29 -0.60 -1.21 7.78
C GLN A 29 -0.50 -2.46 8.68
N THR A 30 -0.15 -2.29 9.96
CA THR A 30 0.13 -3.37 10.92
C THR A 30 -0.89 -4.51 10.92
N PRO A 31 -2.21 -4.29 11.09
CA PRO A 31 -3.16 -5.40 11.10
C PRO A 31 -3.28 -6.10 9.73
N LYS A 32 -3.07 -5.37 8.64
CA LYS A 32 -3.09 -5.93 7.28
C LYS A 32 -1.82 -6.75 7.01
N ALA A 33 -0.67 -6.28 7.44
CA ALA A 33 0.60 -7.00 7.34
C ALA A 33 0.57 -8.32 8.10
N ALA A 34 0.03 -8.30 9.33
CA ALA A 34 -0.15 -9.50 10.15
C ALA A 34 -1.07 -10.53 9.46
N LEU A 35 -2.25 -10.10 8.99
CA LEU A 35 -3.21 -10.97 8.33
C LEU A 35 -2.66 -11.59 7.03
N LEU A 36 -1.97 -10.81 6.21
CA LEU A 36 -1.39 -11.30 4.95
C LEU A 36 -0.21 -12.24 5.19
N THR A 37 0.61 -11.96 6.20
CA THR A 37 1.68 -12.86 6.63
C THR A 37 1.11 -14.19 7.14
N GLU A 38 0.06 -14.14 7.98
CA GLU A 38 -0.65 -15.33 8.46
C GLU A 38 -1.26 -16.13 7.29
N ALA A 39 -1.72 -15.44 6.25
CA ALA A 39 -2.23 -16.05 5.02
C ALA A 39 -1.14 -16.63 4.09
N GLY A 40 0.15 -16.53 4.47
CA GLY A 40 1.28 -17.11 3.75
C GLY A 40 1.90 -16.19 2.69
N ALA A 41 1.60 -14.89 2.70
CA ALA A 41 2.28 -13.93 1.84
C ALA A 41 3.66 -13.54 2.40
N ASP A 42 4.60 -13.24 1.52
CA ASP A 42 5.81 -12.48 1.84
C ASP A 42 5.45 -10.99 1.72
N VAL A 43 5.36 -10.29 2.85
CA VAL A 43 4.81 -8.92 2.92
C VAL A 43 5.91 -7.92 3.15
N ARG A 44 5.83 -6.79 2.44
CA ARG A 44 6.64 -5.61 2.69
C ARG A 44 5.80 -4.34 2.65
N GLY A 45 6.25 -3.29 3.33
CA GLY A 45 5.62 -1.96 3.30
C GLY A 45 6.39 -0.95 2.45
N LEU A 46 5.67 -0.06 1.78
CA LEU A 46 6.20 1.18 1.23
C LEU A 46 5.36 2.33 1.78
N VAL A 47 5.98 3.20 2.56
CA VAL A 47 5.30 4.20 3.39
C VAL A 47 5.93 5.58 3.29
N ALA A 48 5.21 6.63 3.67
CA ALA A 48 5.77 7.97 3.79
C ALA A 48 6.26 8.27 5.22
N THR A 49 5.53 7.75 6.22
CA THR A 49 5.75 8.04 7.65
C THR A 49 5.49 6.80 8.49
N GLU A 50 6.02 6.77 9.72
CA GLU A 50 5.78 5.68 10.67
C GLU A 50 4.35 5.73 11.26
N GLY A 51 3.91 6.90 11.70
CA GLY A 51 2.71 7.05 12.53
C GLY A 51 3.00 6.80 14.02
N THR A 52 1.96 6.85 14.84
CA THR A 52 2.09 6.76 16.32
C THR A 52 1.62 5.44 16.91
N GLY A 53 1.17 4.49 16.08
CA GLY A 53 0.69 3.18 16.51
C GLY A 53 1.80 2.13 16.52
N GLU A 54 1.41 0.89 16.78
CA GLU A 54 2.28 -0.27 16.60
C GLU A 54 2.71 -0.39 15.13
N LEU A 55 4.00 -0.63 14.89
CA LEU A 55 4.57 -0.80 13.56
C LEU A 55 4.44 -2.26 13.10
N PRO A 56 4.36 -2.51 11.78
CA PRO A 56 4.34 -3.87 11.28
C PRO A 56 5.68 -4.57 11.56
N ASP A 57 5.63 -5.85 11.94
CA ASP A 57 6.81 -6.70 12.10
C ASP A 57 7.51 -7.03 10.76
N THR A 58 6.86 -6.72 9.64
CA THR A 58 7.39 -6.96 8.29
C THR A 58 8.25 -5.78 7.82
N PRO A 59 9.30 -6.01 7.01
CA PRO A 59 10.15 -4.93 6.50
C PRO A 59 9.34 -3.87 5.74
N PHE A 60 9.62 -2.60 6.00
CA PHE A 60 9.05 -1.49 5.23
C PHE A 60 10.11 -0.45 4.87
N TRP A 61 9.87 0.24 3.76
CA TRP A 61 10.69 1.35 3.30
C TRP A 61 9.96 2.67 3.48
N MET A 62 10.66 3.69 3.98
CA MET A 62 10.12 5.04 4.16
C MET A 62 10.58 5.98 3.02
N LEU A 63 9.61 6.48 2.26
CA LEU A 63 9.75 7.57 1.31
C LEU A 63 9.92 8.87 2.09
N GLY A 64 11.16 9.27 2.33
CA GLY A 64 11.47 10.54 3.00
C GLY A 64 10.90 11.75 2.26
N GLY A 65 10.81 12.89 2.95
CA GLY A 65 10.41 14.17 2.34
C GLY A 65 8.90 14.35 2.10
N VAL A 66 8.07 13.39 2.53
CA VAL A 66 6.61 13.49 2.46
C VAL A 66 6.07 14.12 3.75
N ALA A 67 6.07 15.46 3.81
CA ALA A 67 5.43 16.21 4.88
C ALA A 67 3.98 16.57 4.49
N SER A 68 3.05 16.50 5.43
CA SER A 68 1.66 16.91 5.24
C SER A 68 1.08 17.50 6.52
N THR A 69 0.05 18.34 6.37
CA THR A 69 -0.66 18.94 7.52
C THR A 69 -2.02 18.30 7.78
N SER A 70 -2.46 17.41 6.88
CA SER A 70 -3.69 16.65 6.99
C SER A 70 -3.54 15.24 6.40
N ILE A 71 -4.44 14.34 6.79
CA ILE A 71 -4.46 12.96 6.29
C ILE A 71 -4.59 12.92 4.75
N MET A 72 -5.48 13.74 4.18
CA MET A 72 -5.70 13.76 2.73
C MET A 72 -4.46 14.26 1.96
N GLU A 73 -3.81 15.31 2.47
CA GLU A 73 -2.55 15.77 1.90
C GLU A 73 -1.46 14.71 1.97
N GLY A 74 -1.37 13.96 3.07
CA GLY A 74 -0.44 12.86 3.26
C GLY A 74 -0.65 11.75 2.22
N MET A 75 -1.90 11.32 2.03
CA MET A 75 -2.26 10.34 1.00
C MET A 75 -1.85 10.80 -0.40
N TRP A 76 -2.19 12.02 -0.79
CA TRP A 76 -1.83 12.54 -2.12
C TRP A 76 -0.34 12.76 -2.29
N ALA A 77 0.37 13.17 -1.24
CA ALA A 77 1.81 13.34 -1.28
C ALA A 77 2.53 11.99 -1.42
N PHE A 78 2.04 10.94 -0.74
CA PHE A 78 2.50 9.58 -0.94
C PHE A 78 2.26 9.09 -2.38
N GLU A 79 1.04 9.27 -2.92
CA GLU A 79 0.70 8.89 -4.30
C GLU A 79 1.60 9.59 -5.34
N ARG A 80 2.01 10.83 -5.09
CA ARG A 80 2.99 11.53 -5.94
C ARG A 80 4.40 10.96 -5.79
N ALA A 81 4.84 10.69 -4.56
CA ALA A 81 6.19 10.18 -4.28
C ALA A 81 6.44 8.80 -4.88
N VAL A 82 5.44 7.93 -4.93
CA VAL A 82 5.56 6.60 -5.56
C VAL A 82 5.50 6.61 -7.08
N ALA A 83 5.05 7.71 -7.69
CA ALA A 83 5.10 7.88 -9.15
C ALA A 83 6.51 8.13 -9.67
N ASP A 84 7.40 8.65 -8.80
CA ASP A 84 8.82 8.89 -9.07
C ASP A 84 9.64 8.35 -7.89
N LEU A 85 9.80 7.03 -7.86
CA LEU A 85 10.44 6.31 -6.77
C LEU A 85 11.93 6.69 -6.66
N PRO A 86 12.43 7.03 -5.46
CA PRO A 86 13.85 7.15 -5.21
C PRO A 86 14.63 5.88 -5.58
N ASP A 87 15.86 6.04 -6.10
CA ASP A 87 16.69 4.92 -6.56
C ASP A 87 16.97 3.87 -5.48
N ASP A 88 17.09 4.29 -4.21
CA ASP A 88 17.31 3.41 -3.08
C ASP A 88 16.06 2.59 -2.73
N ALA A 89 14.88 3.21 -2.77
CA ALA A 89 13.59 2.53 -2.64
C ALA A 89 13.39 1.52 -3.77
N LEU A 90 13.72 1.90 -5.01
CA LEU A 90 13.65 1.02 -6.17
C LEU A 90 14.60 -0.18 -6.03
N ALA A 91 15.86 0.06 -5.66
CA ALA A 91 16.84 -1.01 -5.45
C ALA A 91 16.40 -1.96 -4.32
N TRP A 92 15.79 -1.44 -3.26
CA TRP A 92 15.25 -2.26 -2.17
C TRP A 92 14.08 -3.14 -2.62
N LEU A 93 13.20 -2.62 -3.50
CA LEU A 93 12.11 -3.39 -4.09
C LEU A 93 12.64 -4.46 -5.06
N ASP A 94 13.59 -4.11 -5.93
CA ASP A 94 14.11 -5.03 -6.94
C ASP A 94 14.96 -6.15 -6.33
N ALA A 95 15.65 -5.89 -5.21
CA ALA A 95 16.34 -6.93 -4.46
C ALA A 95 15.38 -7.99 -3.88
N TRP A 96 14.13 -7.60 -3.61
CA TRP A 96 13.10 -8.47 -3.05
C TRP A 96 12.25 -9.15 -4.11
N ASP A 97 11.88 -8.38 -5.13
CA ASP A 97 10.94 -8.76 -6.18
C ASP A 97 11.54 -8.44 -7.56
N PRO A 98 12.61 -9.17 -7.97
CA PRO A 98 13.38 -8.86 -9.18
C PRO A 98 12.59 -9.10 -10.48
N ASP A 99 11.50 -9.86 -10.43
CA ASP A 99 10.61 -10.12 -11.57
C ASP A 99 9.45 -9.11 -11.65
N GLY A 100 9.32 -8.20 -10.68
CA GLY A 100 8.24 -7.22 -10.63
C GLY A 100 6.84 -7.83 -10.46
N SER A 101 6.75 -9.05 -9.93
CA SER A 101 5.48 -9.80 -9.83
C SER A 101 4.68 -9.51 -8.55
N ALA A 102 5.24 -8.76 -7.59
CA ALA A 102 4.57 -8.44 -6.34
C ALA A 102 3.23 -7.73 -6.58
N LEU A 103 2.25 -8.08 -5.74
CA LEU A 103 0.95 -7.42 -5.72
C LEU A 103 1.05 -6.15 -4.89
N VAL A 104 0.79 -5.00 -5.49
CA VAL A 104 0.69 -3.75 -4.72
C VAL A 104 -0.74 -3.64 -4.19
N MET A 105 -0.89 -3.46 -2.88
CA MET A 105 -2.18 -3.25 -2.23
C MET A 105 -2.15 -1.88 -1.52
N PRO A 106 -2.92 -0.91 -2.00
CA PRO A 106 -3.09 0.36 -1.31
C PRO A 106 -3.77 0.15 0.05
N THR A 107 -3.31 0.86 1.07
CA THR A 107 -3.92 0.73 2.41
C THR A 107 -5.13 1.64 2.61
N THR A 108 -5.36 2.58 1.71
CA THR A 108 -6.51 3.51 1.66
C THR A 108 -7.14 3.50 0.27
N PRO A 109 -8.44 3.85 0.12
CA PRO A 109 -9.06 4.00 -1.19
C PRO A 109 -8.29 5.03 -2.02
N SER A 110 -7.60 4.57 -3.05
CA SER A 110 -6.64 5.37 -3.80
C SER A 110 -6.83 5.20 -5.30
N VAL A 111 -6.29 6.16 -6.06
CA VAL A 111 -6.10 6.04 -7.51
C VAL A 111 -4.64 5.65 -7.83
N LEU A 112 -3.95 5.06 -6.84
CA LEU A 112 -2.53 4.77 -6.83
C LEU A 112 -2.11 3.97 -8.08
N PRO A 113 -1.26 4.49 -8.99
CA PRO A 113 -0.83 3.77 -10.17
C PRO A 113 0.02 2.53 -9.84
N PRO A 114 0.37 1.70 -10.85
CA PRO A 114 1.41 0.69 -10.71
C PRO A 114 2.71 1.29 -10.15
N ILE A 115 3.35 0.62 -9.19
CA ILE A 115 4.59 1.09 -8.56
C ILE A 115 5.77 0.38 -9.22
N SER A 116 6.59 1.12 -9.98
CA SER A 116 7.73 0.56 -10.71
C SER A 116 7.35 -0.68 -11.55
N GLY A 117 6.22 -0.61 -12.26
CA GLY A 117 5.70 -1.72 -13.08
C GLY A 117 4.95 -2.82 -12.33
N ARG A 118 4.99 -2.85 -10.99
CA ARG A 118 4.26 -3.81 -10.16
C ARG A 118 2.76 -3.48 -10.15
N ARG A 119 1.93 -4.49 -10.33
CA ARG A 119 0.48 -4.31 -10.50
C ARG A 119 -0.20 -3.96 -9.18
N THR A 120 -0.96 -2.88 -9.18
CA THR A 120 -1.75 -2.45 -8.03
C THR A 120 -3.17 -3.01 -8.09
N TYR A 121 -3.65 -3.51 -6.96
CA TYR A 121 -4.96 -4.14 -6.78
C TYR A 121 -5.79 -3.35 -5.77
N GLY A 122 -7.11 -3.39 -5.91
CA GLY A 122 -8.00 -2.66 -4.99
C GLY A 122 -8.01 -1.14 -5.19
N GLN A 123 -7.46 -0.65 -6.30
CA GLN A 123 -7.59 0.75 -6.70
C GLN A 123 -9.07 1.12 -6.93
N ARG A 124 -9.42 2.35 -6.57
CA ARG A 124 -10.68 2.95 -6.98
C ARG A 124 -10.54 3.48 -8.42
N PRO A 125 -11.47 3.17 -9.34
CA PRO A 125 -11.49 3.80 -10.66
C PRO A 125 -11.55 5.33 -10.55
N ALA A 126 -10.80 6.04 -11.41
CA ALA A 126 -10.76 7.51 -11.37
C ALA A 126 -12.14 8.16 -11.51
N ALA A 127 -13.03 7.58 -12.31
CA ALA A 127 -14.42 8.06 -12.44
C ALA A 127 -15.19 7.98 -11.11
N TRP A 128 -14.93 6.99 -10.27
CA TRP A 128 -15.57 6.88 -8.95
C TRP A 128 -14.97 7.89 -7.97
N ALA A 129 -13.65 8.12 -8.04
CA ALA A 129 -13.00 9.16 -7.25
C ALA A 129 -13.59 10.55 -7.53
N ALA A 130 -13.88 10.86 -8.80
CA ALA A 130 -14.51 12.11 -9.20
C ALA A 130 -15.93 12.28 -8.63
N LEU A 131 -16.71 11.20 -8.53
CA LEU A 131 -18.06 11.22 -7.94
C LEU A 131 -18.06 11.38 -6.41
N GLU A 132 -16.97 11.00 -5.76
CA GLU A 132 -16.82 11.05 -4.31
C GLU A 132 -16.18 12.35 -3.82
N ASP A 133 -15.75 13.25 -4.72
CA ASP A 133 -15.21 14.56 -4.37
C ASP A 133 -16.32 15.44 -3.75
N LYS A 134 -16.19 15.69 -2.45
CA LYS A 134 -17.12 16.55 -1.68
C LYS A 134 -16.67 18.00 -1.60
N THR A 135 -15.57 18.35 -2.27
CA THR A 135 -15.01 19.71 -2.29
C THR A 135 -15.45 20.50 -3.52
N THR A 136 -15.87 19.79 -4.57
CA THR A 136 -16.45 20.38 -5.78
C THR A 136 -17.97 20.35 -5.70
N VAL A 137 -18.62 21.48 -5.94
CA VAL A 137 -20.08 21.58 -6.12
C VAL A 137 -20.30 22.17 -7.51
N ASP A 138 -21.00 21.44 -8.37
CA ASP A 138 -21.39 21.95 -9.69
C ASP A 138 -22.26 23.22 -9.50
N ALA A 139 -21.99 24.24 -10.30
CA ALA A 139 -22.65 25.55 -10.22
C ALA A 139 -24.14 25.52 -10.61
#